data_AF-A0A1M5ABP7-F1
#
_entry.id   AF-A0A1M5ABP7-F1
#
_cell.length_a   1.000
_cell.length_b   1.000
_cell.length_c   1.000
_cell.angle_alpha   90.00
_cell.angle_beta   90.00
_cell.angle_gamma   90.00
#
_symmetry.space_group_name_H-M   'P 1'
#
loop_
_entity.id
_entity.type
_entity.pdbx_description
1 polymer ?
#
loop_
_entity_poly.entity_id
_entity_poly.type
_entity_poly.pdbx_seq_one_letter_code
_entity_poly.pdbx_strand_id
1 'polypeptide(L)'
;MVTTSDIMNLALNLAGIDEIPQDSGIIVEGQNIKKVLFGVDMDTPELLLAKQLGYDAVISHHPHTGFPEINFHNVLNRQIDKMVEFGVPINKAQKALKEKISTLERASHPKNFDRVQSFAKLLNIPYMNIHMPCDIITENFVQNHINNRLSSNQKATLKDVIDVLMEIPEYQKSPIKPVIRVGAPDDYAGKIAVLMAGGTNGGKNVFKAYFEAGVGTIICMHVPDDVRSAVIEQNIGNVIVAGHMPSDSIGINILINELEKMGIEVTTTSGIIR
;
A
#
# COMPACT_ATOMS: atom_id res chain seq x y z
N MET A 1 -18.20 9.92 -20.76
CA MET A 1 -18.82 9.90 -19.41
C MET A 1 -18.01 8.91 -18.59
N VAL A 2 -17.52 9.29 -17.42
CA VAL A 2 -16.60 8.45 -16.64
C VAL A 2 -17.37 7.31 -15.94
N THR A 3 -16.82 6.10 -15.99
CA THR A 3 -17.33 4.90 -15.33
C THR A 3 -16.37 4.41 -14.23
N THR A 4 -16.82 3.49 -13.38
CA THR A 4 -15.94 2.80 -12.41
C THR A 4 -14.79 2.07 -13.11
N SER A 5 -15.02 1.54 -14.31
CA SER A 5 -14.00 0.86 -15.11
C SER A 5 -12.93 1.82 -15.61
N ASP A 6 -13.32 3.05 -16.02
CA ASP A 6 -12.35 4.07 -16.44
C ASP A 6 -11.43 4.48 -15.27
N ILE A 7 -12.00 4.62 -14.07
CA ILE A 7 -11.24 4.94 -12.84
C ILE A 7 -10.27 3.80 -12.49
N MET A 8 -10.73 2.54 -12.55
CA MET A 8 -9.86 1.39 -12.30
C MET A 8 -8.73 1.32 -13.32
N ASN A 9 -9.04 1.44 -14.61
CA ASN A 9 -8.05 1.41 -15.69
C ASN A 9 -7.01 2.52 -15.55
N LEU A 10 -7.40 3.72 -15.11
CA LEU A 10 -6.45 4.79 -14.79
C LEU A 10 -5.46 4.36 -13.69
N ALA A 11 -5.96 3.78 -12.60
CA ALA A 11 -5.11 3.32 -11.51
C ALA A 11 -4.14 2.21 -11.96
N LEU A 12 -4.62 1.25 -12.77
CA LEU A 12 -3.79 0.20 -13.35
C LEU A 12 -2.69 0.76 -14.25
N ASN A 13 -3.03 1.71 -15.14
CA ASN A 13 -2.08 2.37 -16.02
C ASN A 13 -1.00 3.13 -15.24
N LEU A 14 -1.38 3.86 -14.18
CA LEU A 14 -0.44 4.57 -13.31
C LEU A 14 0.50 3.61 -12.56
N ALA A 15 -0.02 2.44 -12.16
CA ALA A 15 0.75 1.39 -11.51
C ALA A 15 1.60 0.55 -12.48
N GLY A 16 1.37 0.67 -13.80
CA GLY A 16 2.07 -0.11 -14.82
C GLY A 16 1.74 -1.61 -14.78
N ILE A 17 0.48 -1.95 -14.47
CA ILE A 17 -0.03 -3.33 -14.45
C ILE A 17 -1.28 -3.45 -15.32
N ASP A 18 -1.51 -4.65 -15.90
CA ASP A 18 -2.57 -4.86 -16.89
C ASP A 18 -3.82 -5.54 -16.34
N GLU A 19 -3.75 -6.11 -15.14
CA GLU A 19 -4.84 -6.86 -14.51
C GLU A 19 -5.20 -6.29 -13.14
N ILE A 20 -6.49 -6.29 -12.80
CA ILE A 20 -6.98 -5.88 -11.48
C ILE A 20 -6.42 -6.85 -10.42
N PRO A 21 -5.61 -6.38 -9.46
CA PRO A 21 -5.06 -7.24 -8.41
C PRO A 21 -6.16 -7.82 -7.52
N GLN A 22 -5.91 -8.99 -6.93
CA GLN A 22 -6.89 -9.72 -6.13
C GLN A 22 -7.31 -9.04 -4.82
N ASP A 23 -6.73 -7.89 -4.47
CA ASP A 23 -7.09 -7.06 -3.33
C ASP A 23 -7.80 -5.76 -3.74
N SER A 24 -8.14 -5.61 -5.03
CA SER A 24 -8.79 -4.45 -5.61
C SER A 24 -10.00 -4.89 -6.44
N GLY A 25 -11.03 -4.06 -6.56
CA GLY A 25 -12.21 -4.46 -7.32
C GLY A 25 -13.33 -3.43 -7.39
N ILE A 26 -14.14 -3.57 -8.43
CA ILE A 26 -15.41 -2.83 -8.59
C ILE A 26 -16.51 -3.67 -7.94
N ILE A 27 -17.10 -3.17 -6.87
CA ILE A 27 -18.10 -3.89 -6.06
C ILE A 27 -19.51 -3.60 -6.56
N VAL A 28 -19.79 -2.33 -6.86
CA VAL A 28 -21.01 -1.86 -7.50
C VAL A 28 -20.60 -0.93 -8.63
N GLU A 29 -20.96 -1.31 -9.86
CA GLU A 29 -20.63 -0.53 -11.05
C GLU A 29 -21.35 0.83 -11.06
N GLY A 30 -20.70 1.82 -11.65
CA GLY A 30 -21.22 3.18 -11.79
C GLY A 30 -20.89 3.79 -13.14
N GLN A 31 -21.75 4.70 -13.58
CA GLN A 31 -21.61 5.46 -14.81
C GLN A 31 -21.89 6.94 -14.52
N ASN A 32 -21.41 7.83 -15.40
CA ASN A 32 -21.58 9.28 -15.29
C ASN A 32 -21.01 9.88 -13.99
N ILE A 33 -19.92 9.29 -13.49
CA ILE A 33 -19.28 9.71 -12.23
C ILE A 33 -18.64 11.08 -12.42
N LYS A 34 -19.03 12.04 -11.57
CA LYS A 34 -18.46 13.39 -11.53
C LYS A 34 -17.98 13.77 -10.15
N LYS A 35 -18.53 13.18 -9.09
CA LYS A 35 -18.21 13.50 -7.71
C LYS A 35 -17.99 12.22 -6.89
N VAL A 36 -16.81 12.06 -6.30
CA VAL A 36 -16.45 10.86 -5.54
C VAL A 36 -16.01 11.18 -4.12
N LEU A 37 -16.39 10.31 -3.18
CA LEU A 37 -15.86 10.30 -1.82
C LEU A 37 -14.78 9.22 -1.73
N PHE A 38 -13.54 9.62 -1.45
CA PHE A 38 -12.39 8.71 -1.36
C PHE A 38 -11.86 8.71 0.07
N GLY A 39 -11.70 7.54 0.68
CA GLY A 39 -10.98 7.36 1.94
C GLY A 39 -10.15 6.08 1.99
N VAL A 40 -9.35 5.92 3.04
CA VAL A 40 -8.55 4.69 3.24
C VAL A 40 -9.46 3.54 3.65
N ASP A 41 -10.17 3.73 4.77
CA ASP A 41 -11.14 2.77 5.31
C ASP A 41 -12.56 3.30 5.08
N MET A 42 -13.39 2.53 4.35
CA MET A 42 -14.79 2.89 4.09
C MET A 42 -15.69 1.68 4.34
N ASP A 43 -16.62 1.81 5.29
CA ASP A 43 -17.64 0.80 5.65
C ASP A 43 -19.04 1.44 5.45
N THR A 44 -20.10 0.72 5.81
CA THR A 44 -21.49 1.13 5.68
C THR A 44 -21.78 2.57 6.17
N PRO A 45 -21.21 3.09 7.28
CA PRO A 45 -21.42 4.47 7.70
C PRO A 45 -20.95 5.50 6.68
N GLU A 46 -19.77 5.32 6.08
CA GLU A 46 -19.23 6.23 5.06
C GLU A 46 -20.05 6.16 3.78
N LEU A 47 -20.53 4.96 3.40
CA LEU A 47 -21.42 4.78 2.24
C LEU A 47 -22.76 5.51 2.45
N LEU A 48 -23.32 5.45 3.66
CA LEU A 48 -24.55 6.18 4.00
C LEU A 48 -24.34 7.70 3.93
N LEU A 49 -23.22 8.19 4.47
CA LEU A 49 -22.85 9.60 4.39
C LEU A 49 -22.69 10.05 2.92
N ALA A 50 -21.99 9.26 2.11
CA ALA A 50 -21.81 9.54 0.69
C ALA A 50 -23.16 9.65 -0.04
N LYS A 51 -24.10 8.75 0.25
CA LYS A 51 -25.45 8.81 -0.30
C LYS A 51 -26.20 10.08 0.12
N GLN A 52 -26.12 10.46 1.39
CA GLN A 52 -26.80 11.65 1.93
C GLN A 52 -26.24 12.95 1.32
N LEU A 53 -24.93 12.99 1.06
CA LEU A 53 -24.26 14.15 0.49
C LEU A 53 -24.29 14.18 -1.06
N GLY A 54 -24.91 13.17 -1.69
CA GLY A 54 -25.09 13.12 -3.14
C GLY A 54 -23.82 12.85 -3.93
N TYR A 55 -22.92 12.00 -3.42
CA TYR A 55 -21.78 11.50 -4.18
C TYR A 55 -22.21 10.45 -5.22
N ASP A 56 -21.54 10.46 -6.37
CA ASP A 56 -21.79 9.53 -7.48
C ASP A 56 -21.11 8.17 -7.26
N ALA A 57 -20.00 8.14 -6.52
CA ALA A 57 -19.31 6.91 -6.16
C ALA A 57 -18.52 7.06 -4.85
N VAL A 58 -18.27 5.92 -4.20
CA VAL A 58 -17.31 5.79 -3.09
C VAL A 58 -16.11 4.98 -3.56
N ILE A 59 -14.91 5.44 -3.21
CA ILE A 59 -13.66 4.71 -3.43
C ILE A 59 -13.02 4.48 -2.05
N SER A 60 -12.71 3.23 -1.74
CA SER A 60 -11.83 2.88 -0.61
C SER A 60 -10.45 2.50 -1.08
N HIS A 61 -9.44 2.70 -0.24
CA HIS A 61 -8.14 2.10 -0.48
C HIS A 61 -8.16 0.64 -0.05
N HIS A 62 -8.39 0.38 1.24
CA HIS A 62 -8.37 -0.96 1.79
C HIS A 62 -9.61 -1.77 1.40
N PRO A 63 -9.46 -3.06 1.08
CA PRO A 63 -10.59 -3.94 0.82
C PRO A 63 -11.33 -4.26 2.13
N HIS A 64 -12.61 -3.86 2.19
CA HIS A 64 -13.50 -4.09 3.34
C HIS A 64 -14.66 -5.06 3.02
N THR A 65 -14.70 -5.62 1.81
CA THR A 65 -15.80 -6.49 1.35
C THR A 65 -15.43 -7.25 0.09
N GLY A 66 -16.29 -8.21 -0.27
CA GLY A 66 -16.25 -8.91 -1.55
C GLY A 66 -15.00 -9.76 -1.75
N PHE A 67 -14.78 -10.15 -3.01
CA PHE A 67 -13.59 -10.92 -3.39
C PHE A 67 -12.26 -10.24 -3.04
N PRO A 68 -12.09 -8.91 -3.18
CA PRO A 68 -10.86 -8.23 -2.77
C PRO A 68 -10.42 -8.54 -1.33
N GLU A 69 -11.38 -8.63 -0.41
CA GLU A 69 -11.09 -8.92 1.00
C GLU A 69 -10.74 -10.40 1.24
N ILE A 70 -11.43 -11.32 0.54
CA ILE A 70 -11.23 -12.77 0.70
C ILE A 70 -9.90 -13.20 0.07
N ASN A 71 -9.61 -12.68 -1.12
CA ASN A 71 -8.48 -13.07 -1.95
C ASN A 71 -7.22 -12.24 -1.69
N PHE A 72 -7.24 -11.35 -0.70
CA PHE A 72 -6.10 -10.52 -0.29
C PHE A 72 -4.79 -11.31 -0.13
N HIS A 73 -4.85 -12.54 0.38
CA HIS A 73 -3.67 -13.39 0.53
C HIS A 73 -2.94 -13.69 -0.79
N ASN A 74 -3.62 -13.64 -1.94
CA ASN A 74 -3.03 -13.93 -3.24
C ASN A 74 -2.10 -12.82 -3.72
N VAL A 75 -2.33 -11.58 -3.30
CA VAL A 75 -1.51 -10.44 -3.75
C VAL A 75 -0.11 -10.42 -3.15
N LEU A 76 0.13 -11.20 -2.09
CA LEU A 76 1.46 -11.40 -1.52
C LEU A 76 2.43 -12.07 -2.50
N ASN A 77 1.95 -12.78 -3.52
CA ASN A 77 2.82 -13.39 -4.52
C ASN A 77 3.65 -12.35 -5.28
N ARG A 78 3.19 -11.09 -5.39
CA ARG A 78 3.98 -9.98 -5.96
C ARG A 78 5.32 -9.79 -5.23
N GLN A 79 5.36 -10.08 -3.92
CA GLN A 79 6.58 -9.93 -3.14
C GLN A 79 7.68 -10.90 -3.61
N ILE A 80 7.35 -11.97 -4.35
CA ILE A 80 8.34 -12.87 -4.98
C ILE A 80 9.17 -12.08 -5.99
N ASP A 81 8.51 -11.40 -6.93
CA ASP A 81 9.19 -10.63 -7.98
C ASP A 81 9.99 -9.47 -7.36
N LYS A 82 9.42 -8.82 -6.33
CA LYS A 82 10.12 -7.77 -5.58
C LYS A 82 11.35 -8.29 -4.85
N MET A 83 11.32 -9.51 -4.30
CA MET A 83 12.49 -10.13 -3.69
C MET A 83 13.57 -10.46 -4.74
N VAL A 84 13.16 -10.95 -5.91
CA VAL A 84 14.07 -11.27 -7.02
C VAL A 84 14.76 -10.01 -7.56
N GLU A 85 14.03 -8.89 -7.69
CA GLU A 85 14.60 -7.57 -8.06
C GLU A 85 15.77 -7.18 -7.13
N PHE A 86 15.70 -7.58 -5.86
CA PHE A 86 16.73 -7.27 -4.87
C PHE A 86 17.83 -8.32 -4.73
N GLY A 87 17.79 -9.41 -5.50
CA GLY A 87 18.82 -10.44 -5.55
C GLY A 87 18.50 -11.71 -4.73
N VAL A 88 17.29 -11.83 -4.20
CA VAL A 88 16.86 -13.06 -3.52
C VAL A 88 16.56 -14.14 -4.56
N PRO A 89 17.10 -15.37 -4.44
CA PRO A 89 16.75 -16.48 -5.34
C PRO A 89 15.23 -16.77 -5.32
N ILE A 90 14.62 -16.93 -6.49
CA ILE A 90 13.15 -17.09 -6.64
C ILE A 90 12.57 -18.23 -5.79
N ASN A 91 13.27 -19.35 -5.68
CA ASN A 91 12.85 -20.50 -4.86
C ASN A 91 12.90 -20.19 -3.35
N LYS A 92 13.81 -19.32 -2.91
CA LYS A 92 13.88 -18.83 -1.52
C LYS A 92 12.77 -17.82 -1.26
N ALA A 93 12.54 -16.89 -2.20
CA ALA A 93 11.47 -15.91 -2.16
C ALA A 93 10.09 -16.59 -2.03
N GLN A 94 9.80 -17.58 -2.89
CA GLN A 94 8.56 -18.36 -2.83
C GLN A 94 8.37 -19.07 -1.48
N LYS A 95 9.42 -19.69 -0.94
CA LYS A 95 9.35 -20.40 0.34
C LYS A 95 9.16 -19.46 1.52
N ALA A 96 9.77 -18.27 1.49
CA ALA A 96 9.69 -17.28 2.57
C ALA A 96 8.25 -16.80 2.82
N LEU A 97 7.44 -16.69 1.77
CA LEU A 97 6.05 -16.20 1.85
C LEU A 97 5.02 -17.25 2.23
N LYS A 98 5.33 -18.54 2.06
CA LYS A 98 4.35 -19.64 2.15
C LYS A 98 3.57 -19.63 3.48
N GLU A 99 4.27 -19.42 4.59
CA GLU A 99 3.67 -19.37 5.93
C GLU A 99 2.72 -18.17 6.08
N LYS A 100 3.13 -17.00 5.59
CA LYS A 100 2.35 -15.77 5.68
C LYS A 100 1.09 -15.84 4.82
N ILE A 101 1.21 -16.28 3.58
CA ILE A 101 0.07 -16.49 2.67
C ILE A 101 -0.94 -17.45 3.31
N SER A 102 -0.47 -18.60 3.79
CA SER A 102 -1.33 -19.60 4.43
C SER A 102 -2.02 -19.08 5.70
N THR A 103 -1.35 -18.21 6.45
CA THR A 103 -1.95 -17.59 7.64
C THR A 103 -3.04 -16.58 7.28
N LEU A 104 -2.82 -15.76 6.26
CA LEU A 104 -3.82 -14.78 5.79
C LEU A 104 -5.01 -15.46 5.13
N GLU A 105 -4.80 -16.55 4.40
CA GLU A 105 -5.86 -17.36 3.81
C GLU A 105 -6.79 -17.92 4.90
N ARG A 106 -6.24 -18.56 5.95
CA ARG A 106 -7.07 -19.01 7.08
C ARG A 106 -7.76 -17.86 7.82
N ALA A 107 -7.07 -16.72 7.95
CA ALA A 107 -7.63 -15.54 8.60
C ALA A 107 -8.78 -14.90 7.82
N SER A 108 -8.94 -15.22 6.52
CA SER A 108 -10.07 -14.73 5.73
C SER A 108 -11.34 -15.58 5.89
N HIS A 109 -11.23 -16.84 6.30
CA HIS A 109 -12.38 -17.76 6.45
C HIS A 109 -13.52 -17.24 7.34
N PRO A 110 -13.28 -16.60 8.50
CA PRO A 110 -14.37 -16.13 9.36
C PRO A 110 -14.96 -14.78 8.94
N LYS A 111 -14.47 -14.14 7.86
CA LYS A 111 -14.88 -12.79 7.49
C LYS A 111 -16.28 -12.77 6.87
N ASN A 112 -17.08 -11.79 7.26
CA ASN A 112 -18.35 -11.48 6.58
C ASN A 112 -18.09 -10.54 5.40
N PHE A 113 -17.60 -11.11 4.31
CA PHE A 113 -17.29 -10.37 3.09
C PHE A 113 -18.52 -9.73 2.43
N ASP A 114 -19.75 -10.13 2.78
CA ASP A 114 -20.97 -9.59 2.18
C ASP A 114 -21.45 -8.28 2.83
N ARG A 115 -20.91 -7.95 4.01
CA ARG A 115 -21.42 -6.86 4.84
C ARG A 115 -21.47 -5.52 4.09
N VAL A 116 -20.36 -4.99 3.57
CA VAL A 116 -20.39 -3.65 2.94
C VAL A 116 -21.02 -3.69 1.56
N GLN A 117 -20.72 -4.72 0.75
CA GLN A 117 -21.23 -4.83 -0.62
C GLN A 117 -22.75 -4.92 -0.70
N SER A 118 -23.40 -5.62 0.24
CA SER A 118 -24.85 -5.76 0.25
C SER A 118 -25.52 -4.42 0.54
N PHE A 119 -24.97 -3.63 1.47
CA PHE A 119 -25.45 -2.28 1.77
C PHE A 119 -25.16 -1.30 0.62
N ALA A 120 -24.00 -1.39 -0.04
CA ALA A 120 -23.71 -0.59 -1.23
C ALA A 120 -24.77 -0.81 -2.33
N LYS A 121 -25.15 -2.08 -2.57
CA LYS A 121 -26.21 -2.47 -3.52
C LYS A 121 -27.58 -1.93 -3.08
N LEU A 122 -27.95 -2.07 -1.81
CA LEU A 122 -29.22 -1.57 -1.28
C LEU A 122 -29.34 -0.04 -1.34
N LEU A 123 -28.24 0.68 -1.10
CA LEU A 123 -28.18 2.14 -1.23
C LEU A 123 -28.14 2.60 -2.69
N ASN A 124 -27.93 1.68 -3.64
CA ASN A 124 -27.67 1.95 -5.04
C ASN A 124 -26.60 3.03 -5.19
N ILE A 125 -25.43 2.78 -4.58
CA ILE A 125 -24.26 3.65 -4.66
C ILE A 125 -23.11 2.87 -5.31
N PRO A 126 -22.53 3.36 -6.42
CA PRO A 126 -21.31 2.81 -6.98
C PRO A 126 -20.19 2.78 -5.93
N TYR A 127 -19.52 1.64 -5.84
CA TYR A 127 -18.48 1.38 -4.83
C TYR A 127 -17.38 0.52 -5.42
N MET A 128 -16.13 0.92 -5.19
CA MET A 128 -14.94 0.17 -5.58
C MET A 128 -13.84 0.37 -4.54
N ASN A 129 -12.87 -0.55 -4.53
CA ASN A 129 -11.63 -0.35 -3.80
C ASN A 129 -10.42 -0.43 -4.74
N ILE A 130 -9.40 0.38 -4.46
CA ILE A 130 -8.15 0.45 -5.23
C ILE A 130 -6.99 0.39 -4.22
N HIS A 131 -6.47 -0.82 -4.03
CA HIS A 131 -5.43 -1.11 -3.04
C HIS A 131 -4.05 -1.19 -3.70
N MET A 132 -3.67 -2.38 -4.19
CA MET A 132 -2.36 -2.63 -4.79
C MET A 132 -1.93 -1.62 -5.87
N PRO A 133 -2.80 -1.13 -6.78
CA PRO A 133 -2.37 -0.12 -7.73
C PRO A 133 -1.80 1.13 -7.05
N CYS A 134 -2.47 1.65 -6.01
CA CYS A 134 -1.98 2.77 -5.23
C CYS A 134 -0.68 2.43 -4.48
N ASP A 135 -0.57 1.23 -3.91
CA ASP A 135 0.65 0.81 -3.21
C ASP A 135 1.85 0.72 -4.15
N ILE A 136 1.66 0.22 -5.37
CA ILE A 136 2.73 0.14 -6.38
C ILE A 136 3.19 1.54 -6.77
N ILE A 137 2.26 2.47 -6.95
CA ILE A 137 2.57 3.88 -7.23
C ILE A 137 3.41 4.46 -6.09
N THR A 138 2.99 4.27 -4.83
CA THR A 138 3.74 4.69 -3.64
C THR A 138 5.13 4.06 -3.60
N GLU A 139 5.22 2.73 -3.71
CA GLU A 139 6.47 1.97 -3.62
C GLU A 139 7.49 2.47 -4.65
N ASN A 140 7.06 2.60 -5.90
CA ASN A 140 7.91 3.06 -6.99
C ASN A 140 8.33 4.52 -6.79
N PHE A 141 7.40 5.40 -6.40
CA PHE A 141 7.70 6.81 -6.15
C PHE A 141 8.76 6.95 -5.04
N VAL A 142 8.54 6.31 -3.89
CA VAL A 142 9.43 6.41 -2.73
C VAL A 142 10.79 5.76 -3.02
N GLN A 143 10.82 4.59 -3.66
CA GLN A 143 12.08 3.93 -4.05
C GLN A 143 12.90 4.81 -5.00
N ASN A 144 12.26 5.39 -6.02
CA ASN A 144 12.93 6.27 -6.97
C ASN A 144 13.40 7.57 -6.31
N HIS A 145 12.60 8.14 -5.42
CA HIS A 145 12.98 9.34 -4.68
C HIS A 145 14.23 9.10 -3.83
N ILE A 146 14.24 8.02 -3.04
CA ILE A 146 15.40 7.62 -2.22
C ILE A 146 16.63 7.37 -3.09
N ASN A 147 16.49 6.58 -4.16
CA ASN A 147 17.60 6.26 -5.06
C ASN A 147 18.19 7.53 -5.68
N ASN A 148 17.35 8.45 -6.16
CA ASN A 148 17.82 9.69 -6.77
C ASN A 148 18.56 10.57 -5.76
N ARG A 149 18.01 10.73 -4.55
CA ARG A 149 18.57 11.62 -3.52
C ARG A 149 19.85 11.07 -2.88
N LEU A 150 20.01 9.75 -2.79
CA LEU A 150 21.14 9.10 -2.12
C LEU A 150 22.13 8.42 -3.07
N SER A 151 21.90 8.42 -4.40
CA SER A 151 22.73 7.73 -5.40
C SER A 151 24.23 8.03 -5.32
N SER A 152 24.61 9.26 -4.98
CA SER A 152 26.00 9.69 -4.86
C SER A 152 26.59 9.49 -3.46
N ASN A 153 25.77 9.14 -2.47
CA ASN A 153 26.19 8.98 -1.08
C ASN A 153 26.29 7.49 -0.70
N GLN A 154 27.44 6.87 -1.00
CA GLN A 154 27.72 5.47 -0.66
C GLN A 154 27.73 5.18 0.85
N LYS A 155 27.83 6.22 1.69
CA LYS A 155 27.85 6.12 3.15
C LYS A 155 26.63 6.78 3.78
N ALA A 156 25.52 6.84 3.05
CA ALA A 156 24.25 7.34 3.59
C ALA A 156 23.90 6.59 4.88
N THR A 157 23.51 7.36 5.89
CA THR A 157 23.10 6.86 7.21
C THR A 157 21.58 6.69 7.28
N LEU A 158 21.08 6.01 8.30
CA LEU A 158 19.63 5.93 8.53
C LEU A 158 19.02 7.31 8.78
N LYS A 159 19.77 8.25 9.39
CA LYS A 159 19.33 9.63 9.52
C LYS A 159 19.13 10.30 8.15
N ASP A 160 20.07 10.12 7.21
CA ASP A 160 19.95 10.67 5.87
C ASP A 160 18.70 10.13 5.15
N VAL A 161 18.38 8.84 5.36
CA VAL A 161 17.15 8.23 4.82
C VAL A 161 15.90 8.88 5.40
N ILE A 162 15.86 9.12 6.73
CA ILE A 162 14.74 9.82 7.37
C ILE A 162 14.61 11.24 6.82
N ASP A 163 15.71 11.97 6.68
CA ASP A 163 15.72 13.34 6.15
C ASP A 163 15.15 13.38 4.72
N VAL A 164 15.51 12.43 3.86
CA VAL A 164 14.96 12.31 2.50
C VAL A 164 13.47 11.95 2.51
N LEU A 165 13.02 11.01 3.36
CA LEU A 165 11.59 10.70 3.48
C LEU A 165 10.80 11.95 3.91
N MET A 166 11.35 12.78 4.80
CA MET A 166 10.71 14.00 5.26
C MET A 166 10.56 15.11 4.20
N GLU A 167 11.14 14.94 3.01
CA GLU A 167 10.91 15.82 1.86
C GLU A 167 9.58 15.54 1.16
N ILE A 168 8.98 14.37 1.39
CA ILE A 168 7.71 13.98 0.80
C ILE A 168 6.57 14.62 1.61
N PRO A 169 5.66 15.40 0.98
CA PRO A 169 4.64 16.18 1.67
C PRO A 169 3.75 15.37 2.62
N GLU A 170 3.36 14.15 2.25
CA GLU A 170 2.52 13.27 3.05
C GLU A 170 3.18 12.94 4.40
N TYR A 171 4.48 12.60 4.41
CA TYR A 171 5.24 12.36 5.63
C TYR A 171 5.45 13.67 6.43
N GLN A 172 5.64 14.81 5.75
CA GLN A 172 5.80 16.11 6.40
C GLN A 172 4.50 16.60 7.08
N LYS A 173 3.33 16.33 6.49
CA LYS A 173 2.02 16.74 7.03
C LYS A 173 1.47 15.79 8.07
N SER A 174 1.86 14.52 8.01
CA SER A 174 1.42 13.50 8.96
C SER A 174 1.86 13.81 10.40
N PRO A 175 1.01 13.63 11.42
CA PRO A 175 1.46 13.67 12.82
C PRO A 175 2.41 12.49 13.15
N ILE A 176 2.30 11.38 12.41
CA ILE A 176 3.18 10.22 12.53
C ILE A 176 4.32 10.37 11.54
N LYS A 177 5.55 10.51 12.04
CA LYS A 177 6.76 10.65 11.22
C LYS A 177 7.41 9.30 10.94
N PRO A 178 8.16 9.17 9.83
CA PRO A 178 9.08 8.06 9.62
C PRO A 178 9.98 7.86 10.84
N VAL A 179 10.19 6.61 11.24
CA VAL A 179 10.94 6.27 12.45
C VAL A 179 11.81 5.03 12.24
N ILE A 180 13.03 5.07 12.76
CA ILE A 180 13.93 3.91 12.81
C ILE A 180 13.43 2.96 13.90
N ARG A 181 13.03 1.74 13.52
CA ARG A 181 12.55 0.71 14.45
C ARG A 181 13.60 -0.34 14.78
N VAL A 182 14.57 -0.51 13.89
CA VAL A 182 15.78 -1.33 14.08
C VAL A 182 16.95 -0.58 13.44
N GLY A 183 18.06 -0.48 14.17
CA GLY A 183 19.22 0.35 13.84
C GLY A 183 19.25 1.66 14.63
N ALA A 184 20.31 2.43 14.42
CA ALA A 184 20.56 3.75 15.00
C ALA A 184 20.73 4.82 13.90
N PRO A 185 20.47 6.11 14.19
CA PRO A 185 20.57 7.18 13.18
C PRO A 185 21.91 7.25 12.43
N ASP A 186 23.01 6.86 13.07
CA ASP A 186 24.37 6.87 12.54
C ASP A 186 24.78 5.58 11.83
N ASP A 187 23.95 4.53 11.86
CA ASP A 187 24.20 3.30 11.10
C ASP A 187 24.12 3.57 9.60
N TYR A 188 24.97 2.89 8.82
CA TYR A 188 24.91 2.96 7.36
C TYR A 188 23.66 2.27 6.82
N ALA A 189 22.97 2.93 5.89
CA ALA A 189 21.74 2.43 5.31
C ALA A 189 21.96 1.23 4.36
N GLY A 190 23.12 1.17 3.70
CA GLY A 190 23.40 0.15 2.68
C GLY A 190 22.40 0.21 1.51
N LYS A 191 22.16 -0.93 0.86
CA LYS A 191 21.12 -1.04 -0.18
C LYS A 191 19.74 -0.94 0.47
N ILE A 192 18.90 -0.03 -0.02
CA ILE A 192 17.57 0.23 0.54
C ILE A 192 16.48 -0.44 -0.30
N ALA A 193 15.64 -1.25 0.33
CA ALA A 193 14.44 -1.81 -0.27
C ALA A 193 13.20 -1.15 0.32
N VAL A 194 12.41 -0.46 -0.50
CA VAL A 194 11.08 0.04 -0.14
C VAL A 194 10.07 -1.07 -0.40
N LEU A 195 9.38 -1.50 0.66
CA LEU A 195 8.40 -2.58 0.64
C LEU A 195 7.06 -2.01 1.12
N MET A 196 6.26 -1.56 0.16
CA MET A 196 4.97 -0.90 0.40
C MET A 196 3.85 -1.56 -0.39
N ALA A 197 4.16 -2.29 -1.47
CA ALA A 197 3.23 -3.12 -2.20
C ALA A 197 3.34 -4.60 -1.81
N GLY A 198 2.34 -5.40 -2.18
CA GLY A 198 2.28 -6.82 -1.81
C GLY A 198 1.25 -7.15 -0.73
N GLY A 199 0.26 -6.27 -0.50
CA GLY A 199 -0.81 -6.45 0.46
C GLY A 199 -0.42 -6.07 1.89
N THR A 200 0.56 -6.76 2.48
CA THR A 200 1.03 -6.47 3.84
C THR A 200 2.50 -6.88 4.01
N ASN A 201 3.10 -6.67 5.19
CA ASN A 201 4.46 -7.14 5.45
C ASN A 201 4.61 -8.66 5.24
N GLY A 202 5.72 -9.07 4.60
CA GLY A 202 6.02 -10.48 4.33
C GLY A 202 6.44 -11.30 5.55
N GLY A 203 6.58 -10.67 6.72
CA GLY A 203 7.00 -11.33 7.95
C GLY A 203 8.50 -11.59 8.08
N LYS A 204 8.90 -12.25 9.17
CA LYS A 204 10.30 -12.47 9.56
C LYS A 204 11.16 -13.15 8.48
N ASN A 205 10.59 -14.12 7.75
CA ASN A 205 11.31 -14.90 6.74
C ASN A 205 11.61 -14.06 5.48
N VAL A 206 10.70 -13.17 5.10
CA VAL A 206 10.89 -12.27 3.96
C VAL A 206 11.94 -11.22 4.28
N PHE A 207 11.87 -10.60 5.46
CA PHE A 207 12.87 -9.62 5.90
C PHE A 207 14.27 -10.26 5.93
N LYS A 208 14.39 -11.44 6.54
CA LYS A 208 15.64 -12.22 6.55
C LYS A 208 16.16 -12.50 5.14
N ALA A 209 15.27 -12.85 4.21
CA ALA A 209 15.67 -13.16 2.84
C ALA A 209 16.29 -11.95 2.12
N TYR A 210 15.73 -10.74 2.29
CA TYR A 210 16.30 -9.49 1.77
C TYR A 210 17.67 -9.19 2.38
N PHE A 211 17.79 -9.27 3.71
CA PHE A 211 19.05 -8.96 4.40
C PHE A 211 20.17 -9.93 3.99
N GLU A 212 19.88 -11.23 3.91
CA GLU A 212 20.85 -12.23 3.42
C GLU A 212 21.21 -12.04 1.93
N ALA A 213 20.40 -11.32 1.15
CA ALA A 213 20.71 -10.94 -0.22
C ALA A 213 21.48 -9.61 -0.35
N GLY A 214 21.87 -9.01 0.78
CA GLY A 214 22.68 -7.78 0.81
C GLY A 214 21.88 -6.48 0.85
N VAL A 215 20.57 -6.54 1.12
CA VAL A 215 19.81 -5.34 1.51
C VAL A 215 20.27 -4.91 2.90
N GLY A 216 20.62 -3.63 3.06
CA GLY A 216 21.03 -3.06 4.34
C GLY A 216 19.84 -2.51 5.14
N THR A 217 18.85 -1.94 4.45
CA THR A 217 17.68 -1.31 5.10
C THR A 217 16.40 -1.64 4.36
N ILE A 218 15.38 -2.02 5.12
CA ILE A 218 14.00 -2.12 4.63
C ILE A 218 13.22 -0.90 5.10
N ILE A 219 12.51 -0.24 4.18
CA ILE A 219 11.52 0.79 4.49
C ILE A 219 10.14 0.17 4.27
N CYS A 220 9.29 0.18 5.30
CA CYS A 220 7.92 -0.33 5.21
C CYS A 220 6.92 0.60 5.89
N MET A 221 5.63 0.34 5.69
CA MET A 221 4.54 1.12 6.29
C MET A 221 4.32 0.79 7.78
N HIS A 222 4.55 -0.47 8.16
CA HIS A 222 4.39 -0.98 9.51
C HIS A 222 5.23 -2.26 9.71
N VAL A 223 5.57 -2.57 10.96
CA VAL A 223 6.27 -3.80 11.34
C VAL A 223 5.69 -4.36 12.64
N PRO A 224 5.20 -5.61 12.66
CA PRO A 224 4.77 -6.29 13.89
C PRO A 224 5.95 -6.55 14.85
N ASP A 225 5.68 -6.65 16.15
CA ASP A 225 6.71 -6.84 17.17
C ASP A 225 7.50 -8.14 17.04
N ASP A 226 6.87 -9.23 16.59
CA ASP A 226 7.54 -10.51 16.34
C ASP A 226 8.54 -10.39 15.18
N VAL A 227 8.17 -9.67 14.11
CA VAL A 227 9.05 -9.39 12.96
C VAL A 227 10.19 -8.49 13.41
N ARG A 228 9.89 -7.40 14.13
CA ARG A 228 10.91 -6.48 14.66
C ARG A 228 11.93 -7.21 15.54
N SER A 229 11.45 -8.04 16.46
CA SER A 229 12.31 -8.82 17.37
C SER A 229 13.21 -9.78 16.59
N ALA A 230 12.66 -10.46 15.57
CA ALA A 230 13.44 -11.35 14.72
C ALA A 230 14.53 -10.61 13.93
N VAL A 231 14.29 -9.36 13.48
CA VAL A 231 15.33 -8.58 12.79
C VAL A 231 16.44 -8.14 13.75
N ILE A 232 16.08 -7.72 14.97
CA ILE A 232 17.06 -7.38 16.03
C ILE A 232 17.95 -8.59 16.35
N GLU A 233 17.34 -9.77 16.52
CA GLU A 233 18.08 -11.01 16.80
C GLU A 233 19.03 -11.40 15.67
N GLN A 234 18.61 -11.21 14.42
CA GLN A 234 19.45 -11.47 13.25
C GLN A 234 20.68 -10.55 13.21
N ASN A 235 20.53 -9.30 13.64
CA ASN A 235 21.60 -8.29 13.67
C ASN A 235 22.31 -8.12 12.30
N ILE A 236 21.55 -8.17 11.20
CA ILE A 236 22.07 -8.04 9.83
C ILE A 236 21.74 -6.68 9.21
N GLY A 237 20.53 -6.18 9.42
CA GLY A 237 20.03 -4.99 8.73
C GLY A 237 19.03 -4.19 9.53
N ASN A 238 18.60 -3.10 8.91
CA ASN A 238 17.83 -2.03 9.54
C ASN A 238 16.39 -1.99 9.06
N VAL A 239 15.52 -1.37 9.85
CA VAL A 239 14.11 -1.18 9.50
C VAL A 239 13.68 0.25 9.83
N ILE A 240 13.20 0.95 8.80
CA ILE A 240 12.49 2.21 8.94
C ILE A 240 11.00 1.97 8.68
N VAL A 241 10.16 2.45 9.60
CA VAL A 241 8.71 2.48 9.43
C VAL A 241 8.32 3.89 9.03
N ALA A 242 7.85 4.06 7.79
CA ALA A 242 7.48 5.36 7.22
C ALA A 242 6.11 5.88 7.73
N GLY A 243 5.28 4.98 8.25
CA GLY A 243 3.93 5.26 8.75
C GLY A 243 2.86 4.91 7.71
N HIS A 244 1.82 4.20 8.14
CA HIS A 244 0.81 3.62 7.25
C HIS A 244 0.02 4.68 6.47
N MET A 245 -0.75 5.52 7.15
CA MET A 245 -1.59 6.53 6.50
C MET A 245 -0.83 7.48 5.55
N PRO A 246 0.35 8.05 5.91
CA PRO A 246 1.07 8.88 4.95
C PRO A 246 1.64 8.10 3.78
N SER A 247 2.01 6.82 3.94
CA SER A 247 2.46 5.99 2.81
C SER A 247 1.32 5.70 1.83
N ASP A 248 0.15 5.27 2.30
CA ASP A 248 -1.02 5.03 1.44
C ASP A 248 -1.40 6.30 0.66
N SER A 249 -1.36 7.43 1.37
CA SER A 249 -1.76 8.73 0.83
C SER A 249 -0.95 9.17 -0.40
N ILE A 250 0.32 8.75 -0.54
CA ILE A 250 1.16 9.15 -1.68
C ILE A 250 0.56 8.67 -3.00
N GLY A 251 0.34 7.36 -3.15
CA GLY A 251 -0.23 6.75 -4.35
C GLY A 251 -1.68 7.15 -4.57
N ILE A 252 -2.44 7.31 -3.48
CA ILE A 252 -3.81 7.83 -3.52
C ILE A 252 -3.81 9.26 -4.08
N ASN A 253 -2.97 10.17 -3.58
CA ASN A 253 -2.93 11.56 -4.03
C ASN A 253 -2.51 11.67 -5.50
N ILE A 254 -1.58 10.84 -5.96
CA ILE A 254 -1.19 10.77 -7.38
C ILE A 254 -2.40 10.37 -8.24
N LEU A 255 -3.15 9.34 -7.84
CA LEU A 255 -4.38 8.94 -8.53
C LEU A 255 -5.42 10.06 -8.52
N ILE A 256 -5.65 10.70 -7.36
CA ILE A 256 -6.62 11.80 -7.22
C ILE A 256 -6.29 12.95 -8.17
N ASN A 257 -5.01 13.32 -8.30
CA ASN A 257 -4.61 14.40 -9.20
C ASN A 257 -4.96 14.09 -10.67
N GLU A 258 -4.90 12.82 -11.09
CA GLU A 258 -5.32 12.42 -12.44
C GLU A 258 -6.85 12.37 -12.58
N LEU A 259 -7.57 11.96 -11.54
CA LEU A 259 -9.04 12.01 -11.52
C LEU A 259 -9.55 13.46 -11.62
N GLU A 260 -8.93 14.40 -10.91
CA GLU A 260 -9.26 15.83 -10.98
C GLU A 260 -8.99 16.40 -12.38
N LYS A 261 -7.92 15.97 -13.07
CA LYS A 261 -7.66 16.34 -14.47
C LYS A 261 -8.71 15.80 -15.45
N MET A 262 -9.36 14.68 -15.11
CA MET A 262 -10.52 14.17 -15.85
C MET A 262 -11.82 14.92 -15.55
N GLY A 263 -11.79 15.92 -14.66
CA GLY A 263 -12.95 16.73 -14.27
C GLY A 263 -13.80 16.09 -13.17
N ILE A 264 -13.26 15.12 -12.43
CA ILE A 264 -13.93 14.50 -11.28
C ILE A 264 -13.64 15.33 -10.02
N GLU A 265 -14.69 15.75 -9.32
CA GLU A 265 -14.59 16.33 -7.98
C GLU A 265 -14.31 15.22 -6.96
N VAL A 266 -13.15 15.26 -6.33
CA VAL A 266 -12.75 14.29 -5.30
C VAL A 266 -12.80 14.95 -3.93
N THR A 267 -13.60 14.41 -3.03
CA THR A 267 -13.52 14.74 -1.60
C THR A 267 -12.80 13.62 -0.85
N THR A 268 -11.74 13.97 -0.12
CA THR A 268 -10.96 13.03 0.67
C THR A 268 -11.48 12.95 2.11
N THR A 269 -11.43 11.75 2.68
CA THR A 269 -11.78 11.47 4.08
C THR A 269 -10.98 10.26 4.60
N SER A 270 -11.29 9.81 5.81
CA SER A 270 -10.84 8.53 6.39
C SER A 270 -9.34 8.27 6.20
N GLY A 271 -8.49 9.17 6.71
CA GLY A 271 -7.05 8.94 6.77
C GLY A 271 -6.20 9.42 5.58
N ILE A 272 -6.80 9.88 4.47
CA ILE A 272 -6.02 10.48 3.37
C ILE A 272 -5.39 11.81 3.81
N ILE A 273 -4.07 11.89 3.72
CA ILE A 273 -3.26 13.07 4.04
C ILE A 273 -2.89 13.74 2.72
N ARG A 274 -3.35 14.98 2.49
CA ARG A 274 -3.15 15.72 1.24
C ARG A 274 -2.45 17.06 1.44
#